data_AF-A0A966IMI6-F1
#
_entry.id   AF-A0A966IMI6-F1
#
_cell.length_a   1.000
_cell.length_b   1.000
_cell.length_c   1.000
_cell.angle_alpha   90.00
_cell.angle_beta   90.00
_cell.angle_gamma   90.00
#
_symmetry.space_group_name_H-M   'P 1'
#
loop_
_entity.id
_entity.type
_entity.pdbx_description
1 polymer ?
#
loop_
_entity_poly.entity_id
_entity_poly.type
_entity_poly.pdbx_seq_one_letter_code
_entity_poly.pdbx_strand_id
1 'polypeptide(L)'
;MPPEKRLGFMQQLIGEARAGNTKLREVLTNQKLLRPNPIEEKHLFYRSESPFCTIAQAAQYYCKRYWKANVADVAYNRVEEPETGEVISIRAVSNDNNDKTNP
;
A
#
# COMPACT_ATOMS: atom_id res chain seq x y z
N MET A 1 -1.17 12.81 -12.89
CA MET A 1 -2.17 11.85 -12.37
C MET A 1 -3.19 12.56 -11.50
N PRO A 2 -4.50 12.41 -11.77
CA PRO A 2 -5.56 12.96 -10.93
C PRO A 2 -5.46 12.47 -9.48
N PRO A 3 -5.74 13.30 -8.46
CA PRO A 3 -5.60 12.94 -7.05
C PRO A 3 -6.27 11.61 -6.65
N GLU A 4 -7.48 11.36 -7.15
CA GLU A 4 -8.30 10.19 -6.85
C GLU A 4 -7.67 8.87 -7.34
N LYS A 5 -6.84 8.91 -8.38
CA LYS A 5 -6.16 7.71 -8.92
C LYS A 5 -4.84 7.39 -8.24
N ARG A 6 -4.27 8.33 -7.47
CA ARG A 6 -2.94 8.17 -6.85
C ARG A 6 -2.90 7.08 -5.81
N LEU A 7 -3.99 6.91 -5.06
CA LEU A 7 -4.08 5.87 -4.02
C LEU A 7 -4.08 4.46 -4.63
N GLY A 8 -4.92 4.21 -5.64
CA GLY A 8 -4.96 2.91 -6.33
C GLY A 8 -3.64 2.59 -7.04
N PHE A 9 -3.00 3.59 -7.64
CA PHE A 9 -1.68 3.41 -8.24
C PHE A 9 -0.61 3.02 -7.20
N MET A 10 -0.59 3.65 -6.02
CA MET A 10 0.36 3.25 -4.98
C MET A 10 0.06 1.87 -4.41
N GLN A 11 -1.21 1.52 -4.25
CA GLN A 11 -1.60 0.17 -3.85
C GLN A 11 -1.03 -0.87 -4.81
N GLN A 12 -1.18 -0.64 -6.13
CA GLN A 12 -0.67 -1.52 -7.16
C GLN A 12 0.86 -1.69 -7.08
N LEU A 13 1.62 -0.58 -6.98
CA LEU A 13 3.08 -0.65 -6.90
C LEU A 13 3.56 -1.43 -5.67
N ILE A 14 2.92 -1.23 -4.51
CA ILE A 14 3.25 -1.96 -3.29
C ILE A 14 2.89 -3.44 -3.43
N GLY A 15 1.73 -3.74 -4.02
CA GLY A 15 1.28 -5.10 -4.33
C GLY A 15 2.26 -5.84 -5.24
N GLU A 16 2.72 -5.21 -6.32
CA GLU A 16 3.73 -5.78 -7.21
C GLU A 16 5.07 -6.01 -6.50
N ALA A 17 5.52 -5.07 -5.68
CA ALA A 17 6.74 -5.21 -4.89
C ALA A 17 6.65 -6.38 -3.89
N ARG A 18 5.48 -6.57 -3.24
CA ARG A 18 5.19 -7.70 -2.35
C ARG A 18 5.11 -9.03 -3.09
N ALA A 19 4.49 -9.04 -4.27
CA ALA A 19 4.32 -10.23 -5.11
C ALA A 19 5.63 -10.78 -5.69
N GLY A 20 6.74 -10.04 -5.56
CA GLY A 20 8.08 -10.51 -5.95
C GLY A 20 8.80 -9.65 -6.96
N ASN A 21 8.27 -8.47 -7.33
CA ASN A 21 9.00 -7.54 -8.18
C ASN A 21 10.18 -6.91 -7.39
N THR A 22 11.34 -7.54 -7.49
CA THR A 22 12.56 -7.18 -6.74
C THR A 22 13.08 -5.80 -7.12
N LYS A 23 13.06 -5.44 -8.41
CA LYS A 23 13.47 -4.12 -8.88
C LYS A 23 12.61 -3.01 -8.28
N LEU A 24 11.28 -3.21 -8.31
CA LEU A 24 10.37 -2.25 -7.71
C LEU A 24 10.57 -2.16 -6.20
N ARG A 25 10.74 -3.31 -5.52
CA ARG A 25 11.05 -3.36 -4.09
C ARG A 25 12.32 -2.58 -3.76
N GLU A 26 13.39 -2.75 -4.52
CA GLU A 26 14.64 -2.01 -4.35
C GLU A 26 14.43 -0.51 -4.49
N VAL A 27 13.68 -0.06 -5.51
CA VAL A 27 13.38 1.36 -5.71
C VAL A 27 12.55 1.92 -4.55
N LEU A 28 11.48 1.24 -4.15
CA LEU A 28 10.58 1.71 -3.08
C LEU A 28 11.24 1.71 -1.69
N THR A 29 12.28 0.89 -1.50
CA THR A 29 13.01 0.78 -0.22
C THR A 29 14.38 1.46 -0.24
N ASN A 30 14.73 2.13 -1.34
CA ASN A 30 16.03 2.81 -1.49
C ASN A 30 16.17 3.95 -0.49
N GLN A 31 17.19 3.88 0.38
CA GLN A 31 17.43 4.89 1.40
C GLN A 31 17.70 6.30 0.84
N LYS A 32 18.35 6.41 -0.32
CA LYS A 32 18.55 7.71 -0.99
C LYS A 32 17.24 8.35 -1.44
N LEU A 33 16.26 7.53 -1.84
CA LEU A 33 14.94 8.03 -2.21
C LEU A 33 14.05 8.25 -0.99
N LEU A 34 14.23 7.51 0.10
CA LEU A 34 13.47 7.71 1.34
C LEU A 34 13.92 8.95 2.11
N ARG A 35 15.22 9.23 2.12
CA ARG A 35 15.84 10.34 2.85
C ARG A 35 16.79 11.16 1.95
N PRO A 36 16.28 11.72 0.84
CA PRO A 36 17.10 12.56 -0.02
C PRO A 36 17.52 13.84 0.70
N ASN A 37 18.73 14.33 0.45
CA ASN A 37 19.13 15.66 0.85
C ASN A 37 18.32 16.70 0.03
N PRO A 38 17.46 17.52 0.66
CA PRO A 38 16.59 18.45 -0.07
C PRO A 38 17.34 19.61 -0.76
N ILE A 39 18.63 19.81 -0.45
CA ILE A 39 19.47 20.86 -1.03
C ILE A 39 20.34 20.30 -2.15
N GLU A 40 21.06 19.21 -1.88
CA GLU A 40 22.04 18.62 -2.80
C GLU A 40 21.39 17.68 -3.83
N GLU A 41 20.32 17.00 -3.44
CA GLU A 41 19.68 15.96 -4.25
C GLU A 41 18.31 16.43 -4.79
N LYS A 42 18.17 17.73 -5.05
CA LYS A 42 16.94 18.32 -5.61
C LYS A 42 16.45 17.59 -6.86
N HIS A 43 17.36 17.11 -7.70
CA HIS A 43 17.04 16.37 -8.91
C HIS A 43 16.23 15.07 -8.68
N LEU A 44 16.19 14.53 -7.46
CA LEU A 44 15.40 13.34 -7.11
C LEU A 44 13.91 13.64 -6.90
N PHE A 45 13.55 14.91 -6.66
CA PHE A 45 12.16 15.32 -6.50
C PHE A 45 11.53 15.67 -7.85
N TYR A 46 10.22 15.47 -7.95
CA TYR A 46 9.48 15.92 -9.12
C TYR A 46 9.68 17.44 -9.31
N ARG A 47 10.04 17.85 -10.53
CA ARG A 47 10.37 19.24 -10.90
C ARG A 47 11.50 19.88 -10.09
N SER A 48 12.31 19.06 -9.41
CA SER A 48 13.36 19.51 -8.52
C SER A 48 12.90 20.41 -7.38
N GLU A 49 11.62 20.29 -7.04
CA GLU A 49 10.95 21.09 -6.03
C GLU A 49 10.76 20.25 -4.75
N SER A 50 11.35 20.71 -3.66
CA SER A 50 11.25 20.06 -2.34
C SER A 50 9.83 19.85 -1.78
N PRO A 51 8.76 20.61 -2.12
CA PRO A 51 7.41 20.25 -1.66
C PRO A 51 6.91 18.93 -2.25
N PHE A 52 7.51 18.43 -3.34
CA PHE A 52 7.19 17.11 -3.86
C PHE A 52 7.98 16.04 -3.12
N CYS A 53 7.39 14.86 -2.98
CA CYS A 53 8.05 13.69 -2.42
C CYS A 53 8.55 12.78 -3.54
N THR A 54 9.58 11.98 -3.25
CA THR A 54 9.99 10.88 -4.13
C THR A 54 8.94 9.76 -4.11
N ILE A 55 9.03 8.83 -5.06
CA ILE A 55 8.15 7.66 -5.08
C ILE A 55 8.32 6.78 -3.83
N ALA A 56 9.53 6.67 -3.29
CA ALA A 56 9.80 5.89 -2.08
C ALA A 56 9.19 6.56 -0.84
N GLN A 57 9.27 7.89 -0.74
CA GLN A 57 8.58 8.65 0.32
C GLN A 57 7.06 8.50 0.22
N ALA A 58 6.49 8.62 -0.99
CA ALA A 58 5.06 8.41 -1.22
C ALA A 58 4.62 7.00 -0.78
N ALA A 59 5.38 5.96 -1.13
CA ALA A 59 5.14 4.59 -0.69
C ALA A 59 5.25 4.45 0.84
N GLN A 60 6.26 5.05 1.47
CA GLN A 60 6.43 5.06 2.91
C GLN A 60 5.25 5.71 3.64
N TYR A 61 4.70 6.81 3.12
CA TYR A 61 3.50 7.44 3.67
C TYR A 61 2.26 6.56 3.50
N TYR A 62 2.12 5.91 2.33
CA TYR A 62 1.04 4.98 2.07
C TYR A 62 1.08 3.78 3.04
N CYS A 63 2.23 3.12 3.18
CA CYS A 63 2.39 2.00 4.11
C CYS A 63 2.13 2.41 5.57
N LYS A 64 2.59 3.59 6.00
CA LYS A 64 2.28 4.11 7.34
C LYS A 64 0.78 4.34 7.55
N ARG A 65 0.08 4.80 6.51
CA ARG A 65 -1.37 5.08 6.59
C ARG A 65 -2.18 3.79 6.74
N TYR A 66 -1.91 2.80 5.90
CA TYR A 66 -2.76 1.61 5.75
C TYR A 66 -2.23 0.37 6.49
N TRP A 67 -0.92 0.12 6.47
CA TRP A 67 -0.29 -1.02 7.15
C TRP A 67 0.22 -0.71 8.56
N LYS A 68 0.32 0.58 8.94
CA LYS A 68 1.00 1.03 10.17
C LYS A 68 2.47 0.58 10.26
N ALA A 69 3.10 0.29 9.11
CA ALA A 69 4.46 -0.24 9.02
C ALA A 69 5.31 0.54 8.01
N ASN A 70 6.62 0.26 7.99
CA ASN A 70 7.50 0.87 6.99
C ASN A 70 7.40 0.17 5.65
N VAL A 71 7.74 0.89 4.57
CA VAL A 71 7.69 0.34 3.21
C VAL A 71 8.58 -0.90 3.05
N ALA A 72 9.70 -0.96 3.77
CA ALA A 72 10.56 -2.15 3.79
C ALA A 72 9.85 -3.35 4.42
N ASP A 73 9.20 -3.19 5.57
CA ASP A 73 8.51 -4.30 6.23
C ASP A 73 7.36 -4.82 5.37
N VAL A 74 6.62 -3.90 4.73
CA VAL A 74 5.55 -4.23 3.79
C VAL A 74 6.12 -4.92 2.55
N ALA A 75 7.08 -4.34 1.84
CA ALA A 75 7.54 -4.86 0.55
C ALA A 75 8.30 -6.20 0.66
N TYR A 76 8.92 -6.48 1.82
CA TYR A 76 9.56 -7.76 2.12
C TYR A 76 8.61 -8.79 2.78
N ASN A 77 7.30 -8.56 2.78
CA ASN A 77 6.29 -9.45 3.37
C ASN A 77 6.55 -9.80 4.84
N ARG A 78 7.08 -8.84 5.63
CA ARG A 78 7.30 -9.01 7.07
C ARG A 78 6.08 -8.64 7.91
N VAL A 79 5.06 -8.07 7.27
CA VAL A 79 3.77 -7.72 7.86
C VAL A 79 2.64 -8.27 7.00
N GLU A 80 1.61 -8.74 7.68
CA GLU A 80 0.38 -9.22 7.07
C GLU A 80 -0.34 -8.10 6.30
N GLU A 81 -1.21 -8.50 5.38
CA GLU A 81 -2.09 -7.56 4.68
C GLU A 81 -3.14 -7.05 5.68
N PRO A 82 -3.32 -5.72 5.84
CA PRO A 82 -4.30 -5.18 6.75
C PRO A 82 -5.69 -5.55 6.27
N GLU A 83 -6.61 -5.68 7.22
CA GLU A 83 -8.03 -5.80 6.91
C GLU A 83 -8.45 -4.62 6.03
N THR A 84 -8.85 -4.92 4.80
CA THR A 84 -9.46 -3.94 3.93
C THR A 84 -10.77 -3.51 4.59
N GLY A 85 -10.97 -2.20 4.83
CA GLY A 85 -12.22 -1.64 5.35
C GLY A 85 -13.43 -1.80 4.41
N GLU A 86 -13.39 -2.77 3.51
CA GLU A 86 -14.48 -3.21 2.68
C GLU A 86 -15.55 -3.84 3.59
N VAL A 87 -16.73 -3.25 3.63
CA VAL A 87 -17.90 -3.85 4.29
C VAL A 87 -18.30 -5.05 3.45
N ILE A 88 -17.87 -6.24 3.86
CA ILE A 88 -18.41 -7.49 3.32
C ILE A 88 -19.88 -7.51 3.77
N SER A 89 -20.80 -7.15 2.88
CA SER A 89 -22.23 -7.27 3.16
C SER A 89 -22.54 -8.77 3.19
N ILE A 90 -22.41 -9.36 4.38
CA ILE A 90 -22.77 -10.76 4.60
C ILE A 90 -24.28 -10.81 4.47
N ARG A 91 -24.78 -11.14 3.28
CA ARG A 91 -26.16 -11.60 3.13
C ARG A 91 -26.24 -12.86 3.98
N ALA A 92 -26.85 -12.73 5.15
CA ALA A 92 -27.22 -13.85 5.98
C ALA A 92 -27.99 -14.84 5.09
N VAL A 93 -27.35 -15.97 4.77
CA VAL A 93 -28.07 -17.14 4.29
C VAL A 93 -28.76 -17.69 5.53
N SER A 94 -29.96 -17.18 5.81
CA SER A 94 -30.88 -17.82 6.72
C SER A 94 -31.23 -19.17 6.11
N ASN A 95 -30.57 -20.23 6.55
CA ASN A 95 -31.04 -21.58 6.34
C ASN A 95 -32.27 -21.77 7.22
N ASP A 96 -33.43 -21.36 6.71
CA ASP A 96 -34.73 -21.75 7.26
C ASP A 96 -34.97 -23.23 6.94
N ASN A 97 -34.27 -24.12 7.64
CA ASN A 97 -34.64 -25.53 7.71
C ASN A 97 -35.74 -25.68 8.76
N ASN A 98 -36.95 -25.23 8.40
CA ASN A 98 -38.17 -25.73 9.00
C ASN A 98 -38.75 -26.78 8.05
N ASP A 99 -38.43 -28.05 8.30
CA ASP A 99 -39.46 -29.06 8.10
C ASP A 99 -39.53 -29.96 9.33
N LYS A 100 -40.69 -29.89 9.96
CA LYS A 100 -41.08 -30.66 11.12
C LYS A 100 -41.60 -31.99 10.61
N THR A 101 -41.12 -33.08 11.18
CA THR A 101 -42.00 -34.16 11.70
C THR A 101 -41.16 -35.09 12.57
N ASN A 102 -41.49 -35.12 13.85
CA ASN A 102 -41.11 -36.06 14.89
C ASN A 102 -42.43 -36.54 15.54
N PRO A 103 -42.55 -37.70 16.20
CA PRO A 103 -41.87 -39.00 16.10
C PRO A 103 -42.72 -40.09 15.40
#